data_AF-A0A6G1PGH7-F1
#
_entry.id   AF-A0A6G1PGH7-F1
#
_cell.length_a   1.000
_cell.length_b   1.000
_cell.length_c   1.000
_cell.angle_alpha   90.00
_cell.angle_beta   90.00
_cell.angle_gamma   90.00
#
_symmetry.space_group_name_H-M   'P 1'
#
loop_
_entity.id
_entity.type
_entity.pdbx_description
1 polymer ?
#
loop_
_entity_poly.entity_id
_entity_poly.type
_entity_poly.pdbx_seq_one_letter_code
_entity_poly.pdbx_strand_id
1 'polypeptide(L)' 'MPLPTVYRLFRSTLRTQLVPVANLTSKPAKHNITLGEHAIAMTALFVAIMGPSGWILSHLEDYKKKKQ' A
#
# COMPACT_ATOMS: atom_id res chain seq x y z
N MET A 1 -30.85 13.34 25.21
CA MET A 1 -29.41 13.65 25.34
C MET A 1 -28.57 12.41 24.98
N PRO A 2 -28.12 12.22 23.73
CA PRO A 2 -27.39 11.01 23.34
C PRO A 2 -25.88 11.28 23.26
N LEU A 3 -25.23 11.62 24.38
CA LEU A 3 -23.75 11.70 24.46
C LEU A 3 -23.01 10.39 24.81
N PRO A 4 -23.60 9.35 25.45
CA PRO A 4 -22.80 8.23 25.95
C PRO A 4 -22.42 7.20 24.87
N THR A 5 -23.17 7.09 23.77
CA THR A 5 -22.97 6.03 22.76
C THR A 5 -21.74 6.29 21.88
N VAL A 6 -21.56 7.52 21.40
CA VAL A 6 -20.41 7.91 20.57
C VAL A 6 -19.11 7.81 21.38
N TYR A 7 -19.16 8.24 22.65
CA TYR A 7 -18.01 8.14 23.56
C TYR A 7 -17.58 6.68 23.79
N ARG A 8 -18.53 5.73 23.89
CA ARG A 8 -18.21 4.31 24.07
C ARG A 8 -17.56 3.69 22.83
N LEU A 9 -17.99 4.10 21.63
CA LEU A 9 -17.40 3.62 20.38
C LEU A 9 -15.98 4.17 20.21
N PHE A 10 -15.79 5.48 20.41
CA PHE A 10 -14.47 6.11 20.39
C PHE A 10 -13.53 5.55 21.46
N ARG A 11 -14.06 5.26 22.66
CA ARG A 11 -13.27 4.61 23.71
C ARG A 11 -12.94 3.16 23.38
N SER A 12 -13.73 2.48 22.55
CA SER A 12 -13.43 1.13 22.08
C SER A 12 -12.34 1.10 21.01
N THR A 13 -12.26 2.11 20.14
CA THR A 13 -11.17 2.23 19.16
C THR A 13 -9.87 2.69 19.81
N LEU A 14 -9.96 3.53 20.86
CA LEU A 14 -8.82 3.95 21.69
C LEU A 14 -8.36 2.91 22.71
N ARG A 15 -9.10 1.82 22.93
CA ARG A 15 -8.56 0.68 23.67
C ARG A 15 -7.52 0.03 22.78
N THR A 16 -6.26 0.36 23.04
CA THR A 16 -5.08 -0.35 22.55
C THR A 16 -5.39 -1.84 22.55
N GLN A 17 -5.48 -2.42 21.36
CA GLN A 17 -5.56 -3.86 21.22
C GLN A 17 -4.28 -4.41 21.84
N LEU A 18 -4.38 -4.97 23.05
CA LEU A 18 -3.31 -5.76 23.65
C LEU A 18 -3.24 -7.08 22.86
N VAL A 19 -2.73 -6.98 21.63
CA VAL A 19 -2.39 -8.13 20.82
C VAL A 19 -1.29 -8.85 21.60
N PRO A 20 -1.42 -10.16 21.86
CA PRO A 20 -0.33 -10.94 22.42
C PRO A 20 0.89 -10.78 21.53
N VAL A 21 1.87 -9.99 21.98
CA VAL A 21 3.13 -9.85 21.27
C VAL A 21 3.87 -11.15 21.53
N ALA A 22 3.73 -12.12 20.64
CA ALA A 22 4.67 -13.22 20.59
C ALA A 22 6.08 -12.60 20.52
N ASN A 23 7.04 -13.11 21.30
CA ASN A 23 8.44 -12.64 21.28
C ASN A 23 9.09 -13.00 19.94
N LEU A 24 8.66 -12.32 18.88
CA LEU A 24 9.16 -12.47 17.52
C LEU A 24 10.43 -11.63 17.40
N THR A 25 11.55 -12.27 17.69
CA THR A 25 12.87 -11.71 17.40
C THR A 25 13.29 -12.14 16.00
N SER A 26 13.60 -11.17 15.15
CA SER A 26 14.16 -11.42 13.82
C SER A 26 15.67 -11.52 13.89
N LYS A 27 16.25 -12.51 13.20
CA LYS A 27 17.70 -12.53 12.98
C LYS A 27 18.12 -11.33 12.11
N PRO A 28 19.35 -10.83 12.25
CA PRO A 28 19.87 -9.77 11.38
C PRO A 28 19.70 -10.13 9.90
N ALA A 29 19.53 -9.10 9.06
CA ALA A 29 19.40 -9.30 7.63
C ALA A 29 20.65 -10.02 7.09
N LYS A 30 20.44 -11.15 6.42
CA LYS A 30 21.53 -11.88 5.75
C LYS A 30 22.19 -11.03 4.65
N HIS A 31 21.39 -10.17 4.03
CA HIS A 31 21.82 -9.20 3.05
C HIS A 31 21.12 -7.87 3.36
N ASN A 32 21.92 -6.84 3.65
CA ASN A 32 21.39 -5.52 3.95
C ASN A 32 21.10 -4.80 2.64
N ILE A 33 19.81 -4.60 2.36
CA ILE A 33 19.38 -3.82 1.20
C ILE A 33 19.71 -2.36 1.49
N THR A 34 20.56 -1.78 0.67
CA THR A 34 20.91 -0.36 0.75
C THR A 34 19.74 0.52 0.27
N LEU A 35 19.77 1.80 0.64
CA LEU A 35 18.74 2.75 0.23
C LEU A 35 18.60 2.83 -1.31
N GLY A 36 19.71 2.72 -2.04
CA GLY A 36 19.73 2.74 -3.50
C GLY A 36 19.00 1.54 -4.11
N GLU A 37 19.28 0.33 -3.63
CA GLU A 37 18.63 -0.90 -4.09
C GLU A 37 17.13 -0.87 -3.79
N HIS A 38 16.74 -0.36 -2.62
CA HIS A 38 15.33 -0.22 -2.25
C HIS A 38 14.61 0.78 -3.18
N ALA A 39 15.23 1.93 -3.47
CA ALA A 39 14.65 2.93 -4.37
C ALA A 39 14.47 2.39 -5.79
N ILE A 40 15.45 1.62 -6.29
CA ILE A 40 15.36 0.98 -7.61
C ILE A 40 14.22 -0.04 -7.61
N ALA A 41 14.13 -0.92 -6.61
CA ALA A 41 13.08 -1.93 -6.53
C ALA A 41 11.68 -1.31 -6.49
N MET A 42 11.48 -0.26 -5.69
CA MET A 42 10.20 0.45 -5.60
C MET A 42 9.83 1.14 -6.91
N THR A 43 10.79 1.82 -7.53
CA THR A 43 10.56 2.50 -8.82
C THR A 43 10.27 1.49 -9.92
N ALA A 44 11.00 0.39 -9.98
CA ALA A 44 10.81 -0.67 -10.96
C ALA A 44 9.42 -1.29 -10.84
N LEU A 45 8.96 -1.60 -9.62
CA LEU A 45 7.61 -2.12 -9.39
C LEU A 45 6.55 -1.12 -9.85
N PHE A 46 6.73 0.17 -9.56
CA PHE A 46 5.80 1.20 -9.97
C PHE A 46 5.72 1.32 -11.49
N VAL A 47 6.87 1.38 -12.18
CA VAL A 47 6.95 1.46 -13.65
C VAL A 47 6.40 0.19 -14.30
N ALA A 48 6.60 -0.99 -13.71
CA ALA A 48 6.08 -2.24 -14.26
C ALA A 48 4.54 -2.28 -14.30
N ILE A 49 3.85 -1.62 -13.36
CA ILE A 49 2.40 -1.55 -13.33
C ILE A 49 1.89 -0.33 -14.11
N MET A 50 2.47 0.84 -13.85
CA MET A 50 2.07 2.12 -14.44
C MET A 50 2.38 2.19 -15.93
N GLY A 51 3.50 1.61 -16.38
CA GLY A 51 3.96 1.67 -17.76
C GLY A 51 2.95 1.08 -18.74
N PRO A 52 2.57 -0.20 -18.59
CA PRO A 52 1.53 -0.81 -19.42
C PRO A 52 0.20 -0.09 -19.31
N SER A 53 -0.19 0.31 -18.09
CA SER A 53 -1.46 1.02 -17.85
C SER A 53 -1.50 2.38 -18.56
N GLY A 54 -0.41 3.13 -18.52
CA GLY A 54 -0.27 4.43 -19.18
C GLY A 54 -0.27 4.32 -20.69
N TRP A 55 0.39 3.29 -21.23
CA TRP A 55 0.35 3.00 -22.67
C TRP A 55 -1.09 2.73 -23.12
N ILE A 56 -1.81 1.82 -22.44
CA ILE A 56 -3.19 1.48 -22.80
C ILE A 56 -4.11 2.70 -22.72
N LEU A 57 -3.98 3.50 -21.65
CA LEU A 57 -4.82 4.68 -21.43
C LEU A 57 -4.57 5.78 -22.49
N SER A 58 -3.32 5.97 -22.90
CA SER A 58 -2.96 6.96 -23.92
C SER A 58 -3.49 6.62 -25.32
N HIS A 59 -3.68 5.34 -25.62
CA HIS A 59 -4.15 4.88 -26.94
C HIS A 59 -5.67 4.63 -27.01
N LEU A 60 -6.46 5.05 -26.01
CA LEU A 60 -7.91 4.82 -26.00
C LEU A 60 -8.62 5.46 -27.21
N GLU A 61 -8.18 6.63 -27.66
CA GLU A 61 -8.77 7.27 -28.84
C GLU A 61 -8.49 6.50 -30.13
N ASP A 62 -7.27 5.99 -30.29
CA ASP A 62 -6.86 5.22 -31.45
C ASP A 62 -7.63 3.89 -31.52
N TYR A 63 -7.87 3.26 -30.37
CA TYR A 63 -8.68 2.04 -30.29
C TYR A 63 -10.15 2.29 -30.66
N LYS A 64 -10.69 3.48 -30.36
CA LYS A 64 -12.07 3.85 -30.73
C LYS A 64 -12.21 4.17 -32.21
N LYS A 65 -11.27 4.95 -32.77
CA LYS A 65 -11.30 5.40 -34.17
C LYS A 65 -11.00 4.28 -35.16
N LYS A 66 -10.28 3.22 -34.75
CA LYS A 66 -10.00 2.05 -35.60
C LYS A 66 -11.23 1.19 -35.97
N LYS A 67 -12.37 1.36 -35.28
CA LYS A 67 -13.59 0.56 -35.49
C LYS A 67 -14.74 1.35 -36.15
N GLN A 68 -14.59 2.65 -36.37
CA GLN A 68 -15.50 3.42 -37.24
C GLN A 68 -14.99 3.39 -38.68
#